data_AF-A0A1S2ZHL5-F1
#
_entry.id   AF-A0A1S2ZHL5-F1
#
_cell.length_a   1.000
_cell.length_b   1.000
_cell.length_c   1.000
_cell.angle_alpha   90.00
_cell.angle_beta   90.00
_cell.angle_gamma   90.00
#
_symmetry.space_group_name_H-M   'P 1'
#
loop_
_entity.id
_entity.type
_entity.pdbx_description
1 polymer ?
#
loop_
_entity_poly.entity_id
_entity_poly.type
_entity_poly.pdbx_seq_one_letter_code
_entity_poly.pdbx_strand_id
1 'polypeptide(L)'
;MLLGEAVALLCLTWVAYQTLALPRIAECDLSCTQGFICKSRVKWNIFNSFCRPPPASLPESVLKGLTLSTAMKCAPYNNCSLLLRVQASLTLHEGLRGLEACSMNTNTQETVCQSVRISGVPSQLQVQMSRESLQVQFNCFKVSAAQSLYITLRTIPHFCGVQINQLYHVEARKLTYQVDRSHKVILAQVHEAPGSLDFYLRLCLRWFTCEDVGVLVRVTADRTSTVSLPYNQELPCLCLEGWSATPDAVRIQICPFENDTEALWDAIQYHPGSQALSWEPACPVSGHVSLCWHPRPGTHCQELEHSRRPVQSRVQYLLVDPQPQLCLKFSTNLSFWIRCPFERWRSPAWKMMVQQAPSQSPIRVTFFSSSPAHFQGELTAEPPVAFVDIPGDEVCAPGTCIQGWRTDVHFSAPQQLCDPKCYLKMAKR
;
A
#
# COMPACT_ATOMS: atom_id res chain seq x y z
N MET A 1 59.68 -19.67 -21.29
CA MET A 1 59.08 -18.46 -20.68
C MET A 1 57.60 -18.73 -20.51
N LEU A 2 57.20 -18.90 -19.25
CA LEU A 2 55.85 -19.25 -18.80
C LEU A 2 54.99 -17.99 -18.71
N LEU A 3 53.80 -18.00 -19.31
CA LEU A 3 52.66 -17.15 -18.99
C LEU A 3 51.43 -17.96 -19.45
N GLY A 4 50.55 -18.50 -18.62
CA GLY A 4 50.16 -18.11 -17.26
C GLY A 4 48.72 -17.59 -17.32
N GLU A 5 47.76 -18.51 -17.41
CA GLU A 5 46.32 -18.21 -17.36
C GLU A 5 45.95 -17.54 -16.02
N ALA A 6 45.20 -16.44 -16.08
CA ALA A 6 44.64 -15.78 -14.91
C ALA A 6 43.11 -15.78 -15.02
N VAL A 7 42.48 -16.82 -14.45
CA VAL A 7 41.04 -16.87 -14.20
C VAL A 7 40.77 -16.02 -12.96
N ALA A 8 40.08 -14.89 -13.14
CA ALA A 8 39.62 -14.05 -12.05
C ALA A 8 38.34 -14.65 -11.43
N LEU A 9 38.50 -15.39 -10.34
CA LEU A 9 37.41 -15.80 -9.46
C LEU A 9 36.92 -14.58 -8.65
N LEU A 10 35.78 -14.03 -9.06
CA LEU A 10 35.02 -13.07 -8.26
C LEU A 10 34.36 -13.81 -7.09
N CYS A 11 35.02 -13.78 -5.93
CA CYS A 11 34.44 -14.20 -4.66
C CYS A 11 33.30 -13.25 -4.27
N LEU A 12 32.05 -13.69 -4.47
CA LEU A 12 30.89 -13.10 -3.82
C LEU A 12 30.98 -13.39 -2.32
N THR A 13 31.33 -12.40 -1.53
CA THR A 13 31.24 -12.48 -0.07
C THR A 13 29.76 -12.50 0.32
N TRP A 14 29.27 -13.67 0.72
CA TRP A 14 28.01 -13.78 1.45
C TRP A 14 28.13 -13.00 2.76
N VAL A 15 27.54 -11.81 2.81
CA VAL A 15 27.17 -11.18 4.08
C VAL A 15 25.98 -11.98 4.61
N ALA A 16 26.27 -12.96 5.46
CA ALA A 16 25.26 -13.59 6.28
C ALA A 16 24.73 -12.52 7.26
N TYR A 17 23.61 -11.90 6.91
CA TYR A 17 22.80 -11.16 7.88
C TYR A 17 22.35 -12.18 8.93
N GLN A 18 22.93 -12.12 10.12
CA GLN A 18 22.47 -12.90 11.25
C GLN A 18 21.02 -12.51 11.52
N THR A 19 20.11 -13.47 11.27
CA THR A 19 18.73 -13.42 11.73
C THR A 19 18.74 -13.32 13.26
N LEU A 20 18.48 -12.14 13.81
CA LEU A 20 18.32 -11.97 15.24
C LEU A 20 16.99 -12.61 15.65
N ALA A 21 17.05 -13.88 16.03
CA ALA A 21 15.94 -14.56 16.69
C ALA A 21 15.63 -13.83 18.01
N LEU A 22 14.35 -13.65 18.33
CA LEU A 22 13.93 -13.04 19.59
C LEU A 22 14.48 -13.85 20.78
N PRO A 23 15.13 -13.21 21.76
CA PRO A 23 15.71 -13.90 22.91
C PRO A 23 14.62 -14.54 23.78
N ARG A 24 14.80 -15.81 24.14
CA ARG A 24 13.90 -16.55 25.03
C ARG A 24 14.24 -16.33 26.50
N ILE A 25 13.22 -16.27 27.36
CA ILE A 25 13.38 -16.25 28.81
C ILE A 25 12.57 -17.36 29.48
N ALA A 26 13.17 -18.04 30.46
CA ALA A 26 12.52 -19.10 31.22
C ALA A 26 11.57 -18.50 32.28
N GLU A 27 12.07 -17.52 33.05
CA GLU A 27 11.34 -16.91 34.16
C GLU A 27 11.32 -15.38 34.09
N CYS A 28 10.36 -14.83 34.82
CA CYS A 28 9.92 -13.45 34.71
C CYS A 28 10.54 -12.65 35.86
N ASP A 29 11.87 -12.54 35.85
CA ASP A 29 12.60 -12.12 37.04
C ASP A 29 13.17 -10.70 36.93
N LEU A 30 13.28 -10.09 38.10
CA LEU A 30 13.99 -8.84 38.34
C LEU A 30 15.42 -9.19 38.74
N SER A 31 16.39 -8.79 37.92
CA SER A 31 17.81 -9.03 38.18
C SER A 31 18.58 -7.72 38.31
N CYS A 32 19.66 -7.78 39.08
CA CYS A 32 20.62 -6.69 39.26
C CYS A 32 22.03 -7.24 39.11
N THR A 33 23.01 -6.35 38.91
CA THR A 33 24.42 -6.74 38.78
C THR A 33 24.92 -7.52 40.00
N GLN A 34 25.88 -8.43 39.74
CA GLN A 34 26.48 -9.31 40.73
C GLN A 34 27.04 -8.49 41.91
N GLY A 35 26.69 -8.87 43.13
CA GLY A 35 27.07 -8.15 44.36
C GLY A 35 25.97 -7.28 44.97
N PHE A 36 24.84 -7.06 44.29
CA PHE A 36 23.71 -6.30 44.82
C PHE A 36 22.47 -7.18 45.02
N ILE A 37 21.78 -6.99 46.15
CA ILE A 37 20.52 -7.68 46.45
C ILE A 37 19.35 -6.76 46.13
N CYS A 38 18.66 -7.08 45.05
CA CYS A 38 17.46 -6.40 44.62
C CYS A 38 16.21 -7.17 45.05
N LYS A 39 15.29 -6.48 45.73
CA LYS A 39 14.01 -7.06 46.15
C LYS A 39 12.90 -6.45 45.34
N SER A 40 12.17 -7.31 44.63
CA SER A 40 10.92 -6.94 43.98
C SER A 40 9.93 -6.44 45.01
N ARG A 41 9.24 -5.34 44.71
CA ARG A 41 8.06 -4.93 45.46
C ARG A 41 6.92 -4.72 44.49
N VAL A 42 5.91 -5.56 44.60
CA VAL A 42 4.61 -5.32 43.96
C VAL A 42 3.91 -4.28 44.81
N LYS A 43 3.71 -3.08 44.29
CA LYS A 43 3.10 -1.98 45.04
C LYS A 43 1.70 -1.72 44.49
N TRP A 44 0.68 -2.08 45.27
CA TRP A 44 -0.73 -1.73 45.04
C TRP A 44 -1.05 -0.34 45.61
N ASN A 45 -0.34 0.72 45.19
CA ASN A 45 -0.67 2.07 45.66
C ASN A 45 -0.37 3.14 44.61
N ILE A 46 -1.44 3.62 44.00
CA ILE A 46 -1.56 4.56 42.88
C ILE A 46 -1.31 6.03 43.30
N PHE A 47 -1.04 6.31 44.59
CA PHE A 47 -1.15 7.66 45.17
C PHE A 47 0.14 8.35 45.65
N ASN A 48 1.31 8.04 45.09
CA ASN A 48 2.52 8.86 45.32
C ASN A 48 3.10 9.40 44.01
N SER A 49 2.27 10.10 43.24
CA SER A 49 2.67 10.81 42.02
C SER A 49 3.52 12.06 42.31
N PHE A 50 3.50 12.57 43.54
CA PHE A 50 4.26 13.75 43.93
C PHE A 50 5.76 13.46 43.93
N CYS A 51 6.49 14.19 43.09
CA CYS A 51 7.95 14.17 43.06
C CYS A 51 8.51 15.02 44.21
N ARG A 52 9.69 14.64 44.70
CA ARG A 52 10.47 15.41 45.69
C ARG A 52 11.58 16.16 44.99
N PRO A 53 11.98 17.35 45.46
CA PRO A 53 13.16 18.01 44.93
C PRO A 53 14.41 17.10 45.12
N PRO A 54 15.27 16.96 44.10
CA PRO A 54 16.50 16.17 44.22
C PRO A 54 17.44 16.82 45.25
N PRO A 55 18.15 16.03 46.08
CA PRO A 55 19.17 16.57 46.98
C PRO A 55 20.34 17.13 46.17
N ALA A 56 20.98 18.21 46.66
CA ALA A 56 22.07 18.89 45.96
C ALA A 56 23.29 17.99 45.67
N SER A 57 23.45 16.89 46.40
CA SER A 57 24.50 15.89 46.19
C SER A 57 24.20 14.91 45.06
N LEU A 58 22.96 14.87 44.55
CA LEU A 58 22.53 13.94 43.51
C LEU A 58 23.03 14.44 42.14
N PRO A 59 23.82 13.64 41.41
CA PRO A 59 24.21 14.02 40.05
C PRO A 59 22.98 14.09 39.12
N GLU A 60 23.00 15.03 38.17
CA GLU A 60 21.94 15.13 37.14
C GLU A 60 21.85 13.87 36.27
N SER A 61 22.96 13.13 36.11
CA SER A 61 23.08 11.90 35.31
C SER A 61 23.03 10.61 36.12
N VAL A 62 22.27 10.57 37.22
CA VAL A 62 22.10 9.35 38.03
C VAL A 62 21.52 8.19 37.21
N LEU A 63 20.56 8.48 36.32
CA LEU A 63 20.08 7.51 35.33
C LEU A 63 20.93 7.66 34.07
N LYS A 64 21.80 6.68 33.79
CA LYS A 64 22.75 6.73 32.67
C LYS A 64 22.12 6.37 31.34
N GLY A 65 21.16 5.44 31.35
CA GLY A 65 20.53 4.99 30.11
C GLY A 65 19.47 3.93 30.33
N LEU A 66 18.62 3.79 29.32
CA LEU A 66 17.52 2.84 29.24
C LEU A 66 17.66 2.08 27.92
N THR A 67 17.72 0.75 28.00
CA THR A 67 17.72 -0.14 26.84
C THR A 67 16.45 -0.99 26.88
N LEU A 68 15.74 -0.99 25.76
CA LEU A 68 14.46 -1.68 25.60
C LEU A 68 14.62 -2.77 24.55
N SER A 69 14.14 -3.98 24.85
CA SER A 69 14.18 -5.10 23.93
C SER A 69 12.99 -6.03 24.16
N THR A 70 12.58 -6.74 23.12
CA THR A 70 11.51 -7.74 23.19
C THR A 70 12.09 -9.12 23.42
N ALA A 71 11.42 -9.89 24.26
CA ALA A 71 11.76 -11.27 24.57
C ALA A 71 10.49 -12.12 24.54
N MET A 72 10.65 -13.43 24.36
CA MET A 72 9.54 -14.38 24.35
C MET A 72 9.65 -15.32 25.55
N LYS A 73 8.55 -15.47 26.29
CA LYS A 73 8.40 -16.51 27.32
C LYS A 73 7.42 -17.55 26.82
N CYS A 74 7.85 -18.80 26.79
CA CYS A 74 7.02 -19.93 26.37
C CYS A 74 6.79 -20.87 27.55
N ALA A 75 5.52 -21.16 27.85
CA ALA A 75 5.17 -22.24 28.75
C ALA A 75 5.39 -23.61 28.06
N PRO A 76 5.57 -24.71 28.82
CA PRO A 76 5.81 -26.05 28.26
C PRO A 76 4.70 -26.58 27.33
N TYR A 77 3.53 -25.95 27.28
CA TYR A 77 2.38 -26.32 26.43
C TYR A 77 2.09 -25.29 25.30
N ASN A 78 3.12 -24.70 24.68
CA ASN A 78 3.02 -23.79 23.52
C ASN A 78 2.31 -22.43 23.72
N ASN A 79 1.93 -22.05 24.94
CA ASN A 79 1.47 -20.69 25.21
C ASN A 79 2.68 -19.75 25.38
N CYS A 80 3.06 -19.10 24.28
CA CYS A 80 4.10 -18.08 24.30
C CYS A 80 3.50 -16.67 24.42
N SER A 81 4.12 -15.85 25.28
CA SER A 81 3.79 -14.44 25.45
C SER A 81 5.00 -13.57 25.13
N LEU A 82 4.77 -12.48 24.39
CA LEU A 82 5.77 -11.43 24.19
C LEU A 82 5.89 -10.59 25.45
N LEU A 83 7.15 -10.32 25.82
CA LEU A 83 7.51 -9.55 26.99
C LEU A 83 8.47 -8.43 26.59
N LEU A 84 8.29 -7.27 27.21
CA LEU A 84 9.24 -6.18 27.13
C LEU A 84 10.26 -6.30 28.25
N ARG A 85 11.54 -6.34 27.85
CA ARG A 85 12.70 -6.24 28.71
C ARG A 85 13.16 -4.78 28.77
N VAL A 86 13.16 -4.25 29.98
CA VAL A 86 13.62 -2.91 30.31
C VAL A 86 14.90 -3.04 31.11
N GLN A 87 16.03 -2.63 30.56
CA GLN A 87 17.32 -2.63 31.24
C GLN A 87 17.74 -1.18 31.51
N ALA A 88 17.88 -0.85 32.77
CA ALA A 88 18.26 0.47 33.24
C ALA A 88 19.70 0.43 33.76
N SER A 89 20.49 1.45 33.41
CA SER A 89 21.81 1.68 33.99
C SER A 89 21.77 2.94 34.86
N LEU A 90 22.32 2.84 36.07
CA LEU A 90 22.37 3.97 37.01
C LEU A 90 23.67 4.04 37.79
N THR A 91 23.95 5.21 38.38
CA THR A 91 24.95 5.38 39.42
C THR A 91 24.31 5.30 40.80
N LEU A 92 24.98 4.61 41.72
CA LEU A 92 24.53 4.52 43.11
C LEU A 92 24.75 5.85 43.81
N HIS A 93 23.76 6.26 44.61
CA HIS A 93 23.80 7.47 45.42
C HIS A 93 23.08 7.20 46.75
N GLU A 94 23.54 7.78 47.86
CA GLU A 94 23.01 7.53 49.20
C GLU A 94 21.51 7.81 49.34
N GLY A 95 21.01 8.80 48.60
CA GLY A 95 19.59 9.16 48.55
C GLY A 95 18.70 8.20 47.73
N LEU A 96 19.28 7.31 46.92
CA LEU A 96 18.56 6.44 46.00
C LEU A 96 18.34 5.06 46.62
N ARG A 97 17.07 4.65 46.75
CA ARG A 97 16.67 3.39 47.39
C ARG A 97 16.17 2.33 46.40
N GLY A 98 16.01 2.68 45.13
CA GLY A 98 15.44 1.79 44.12
C GLY A 98 15.03 2.52 42.85
N LEU A 99 14.39 1.76 41.96
CA LEU A 99 13.86 2.22 40.69
C LEU A 99 12.43 1.70 40.46
N GLU A 100 11.64 2.47 39.73
CA GLU A 100 10.30 2.10 39.26
C GLU A 100 10.26 2.26 37.74
N ALA A 101 9.87 1.20 37.04
CA ALA A 101 9.63 1.23 35.60
C ALA A 101 8.13 1.08 35.34
N CYS A 102 7.57 1.96 34.51
CA CYS A 102 6.17 1.95 34.11
C CYS A 102 6.06 1.84 32.59
N SER A 103 5.10 1.05 32.13
CA SER A 103 4.72 0.89 30.73
C SER A 103 3.29 1.38 30.54
N MET A 104 3.09 2.40 29.71
CA MET A 104 1.77 2.93 29.35
C MET A 104 1.45 2.64 27.89
N ASN A 105 0.30 2.03 27.62
CA ASN A 105 -0.19 1.84 26.26
C ASN A 105 -0.65 3.19 25.68
N THR A 106 -0.14 3.58 24.51
CA THR A 106 -0.47 4.88 23.91
C THR A 106 -1.92 4.98 23.45
N ASN A 107 -2.57 3.85 23.14
CA ASN A 107 -3.93 3.83 22.62
C ASN A 107 -4.97 3.72 23.75
N THR A 108 -4.74 2.83 24.72
CA THR A 108 -5.68 2.59 25.83
C THR A 108 -5.39 3.42 27.07
N GLN A 109 -4.21 4.06 27.16
CA GLN A 109 -3.70 4.75 28.35
C GLN A 109 -3.54 3.87 29.60
N GLU A 110 -3.68 2.54 29.46
CA GLU A 110 -3.47 1.60 30.54
C GLU A 110 -1.99 1.58 30.96
N THR A 111 -1.72 1.69 32.27
CA THR A 111 -0.36 1.79 32.80
C THR A 111 -0.07 0.66 33.78
N VAL A 112 1.05 -0.06 33.56
CA VAL A 112 1.55 -1.12 34.44
C VAL A 112 2.93 -0.73 34.95
N CYS A 113 3.16 -0.78 36.26
CA CYS A 113 4.44 -0.41 36.88
C CYS A 113 5.03 -1.56 37.71
N GLN A 114 6.36 -1.66 37.69
CA GLN A 114 7.14 -2.57 38.53
C GLN A 114 8.21 -1.79 39.27
N SER A 115 8.42 -2.12 40.54
CA SER A 115 9.37 -1.42 41.40
C SER A 115 10.37 -2.38 42.04
N VAL A 116 11.62 -1.94 42.13
CA VAL A 116 12.70 -2.68 42.78
C VAL A 116 13.36 -1.83 43.83
N ARG A 117 13.65 -2.42 44.99
CA ARG A 117 14.49 -1.80 46.02
C ARG A 117 15.89 -2.39 45.98
N ILE A 118 16.87 -1.53 46.04
CA ILE A 118 18.28 -1.89 46.09
C ILE A 118 18.67 -1.90 47.57
N SER A 119 19.03 -3.07 48.10
CA SER A 119 19.49 -3.20 49.49
C SER A 119 20.99 -2.86 49.53
N GLY A 120 21.38 -1.96 50.43
CA GLY A 120 22.75 -1.42 50.50
C GLY A 120 23.81 -2.46 50.87
N VAL A 121 24.95 -2.38 50.19
CA VAL A 121 26.20 -3.04 50.55
C VAL A 121 26.78 -2.36 51.81
N PRO A 122 27.45 -3.07 52.75
CA PRO A 122 28.07 -2.46 53.92
C PRO A 122 29.01 -1.30 53.54
N SER A 123 29.01 -0.26 54.36
CA SER A 123 29.66 1.04 54.17
C SER A 123 31.17 1.01 53.86
N GLN A 124 31.86 -0.11 54.03
CA GLN A 124 33.29 -0.26 53.73
C GLN A 124 33.61 -0.51 52.24
N LEU A 125 32.64 -0.95 51.41
CA LEU A 125 32.82 -1.19 49.96
C LEU A 125 32.27 -0.04 49.08
N GLN A 126 31.61 0.94 49.70
CA GLN A 126 30.84 1.98 49.03
C GLN A 126 31.72 3.03 48.33
N VAL A 127 32.94 3.25 48.83
CA VAL A 127 33.92 4.17 48.24
C VAL A 127 34.56 3.56 46.98
N GLN A 128 34.76 2.24 46.96
CA GLN A 128 35.45 1.53 45.88
C GLN A 128 34.53 1.18 44.69
N MET A 129 33.24 0.93 44.96
CA MET A 129 32.23 0.62 43.93
C MET A 129 31.49 1.86 43.38
N SER A 130 31.80 3.07 43.88
CA SER A 130 31.19 4.35 43.46
C SER A 130 31.42 4.70 41.98
N ARG A 131 32.36 4.03 41.30
CA ARG A 131 32.67 4.21 39.87
C ARG A 131 31.93 3.23 38.94
N GLU A 132 31.35 2.16 39.45
CA GLU A 132 30.67 1.15 38.63
C GLU A 132 29.19 1.50 38.44
N SER A 133 28.68 1.33 37.21
CA SER A 133 27.25 1.50 36.93
C SER A 133 26.48 0.24 37.32
N LEU A 134 25.49 0.39 38.21
CA LEU A 134 24.52 -0.65 38.52
C LEU A 134 23.61 -0.85 37.30
N GLN A 135 23.38 -2.11 36.91
CA GLN A 135 22.34 -2.45 35.93
C GLN A 135 21.19 -3.16 36.61
N VAL A 136 19.97 -2.74 36.28
CA VAL A 136 18.72 -3.28 36.78
C VAL A 136 17.88 -3.70 35.58
N GLN A 137 17.39 -4.93 35.59
CA GLN A 137 16.61 -5.49 34.48
C GLN A 137 15.21 -5.89 34.94
N PHE A 138 14.20 -5.36 34.25
CA PHE A 138 12.78 -5.72 34.39
C PHE A 138 12.37 -6.54 33.16
N ASN A 139 11.92 -7.79 33.37
CA ASN A 139 11.62 -8.71 32.26
C ASN A 139 10.13 -9.04 32.10
N CYS A 140 9.23 -8.40 32.85
CA CYS A 140 7.90 -8.95 33.07
C CYS A 140 6.75 -8.00 32.70
N PHE A 141 6.95 -7.18 31.67
CA PHE A 141 5.87 -6.39 31.05
C PHE A 141 5.30 -7.16 29.87
N LYS A 142 4.02 -7.55 29.93
CA LYS A 142 3.33 -8.20 28.81
C LYS A 142 3.04 -7.19 27.72
N VAL A 143 3.36 -7.55 26.47
CA VAL A 143 3.17 -6.68 25.31
C VAL A 143 2.62 -7.48 24.13
N SER A 144 1.99 -6.78 23.19
CA SER A 144 1.46 -7.34 21.94
C SER A 144 2.29 -6.88 20.75
N ALA A 145 2.30 -7.66 19.68
CA ALA A 145 2.97 -7.28 18.43
C ALA A 145 2.36 -5.99 17.86
N ALA A 146 3.20 -5.13 17.26
CA ALA A 146 2.82 -3.81 16.73
C ALA A 146 2.23 -2.83 17.78
N GLN A 147 2.37 -3.13 19.07
CA GLN A 147 1.93 -2.23 20.13
C GLN A 147 2.92 -1.08 20.33
N SER A 148 2.40 0.12 20.51
CA SER A 148 3.17 1.31 20.90
C SER A 148 3.03 1.58 22.39
N LEU A 149 4.16 1.71 23.07
CA LEU A 149 4.26 1.86 24.52
C LEU A 149 5.10 3.07 24.86
N TYR A 150 4.67 3.81 25.88
CA TYR A 150 5.46 4.86 26.51
C TYR A 150 6.06 4.31 27.81
N ILE A 151 7.37 4.17 27.84
CA ILE A 151 8.10 3.63 28.98
C ILE A 151 8.68 4.77 29.81
N THR A 152 8.41 4.74 31.11
CA THR A 152 8.90 5.73 32.07
C THR A 152 9.68 5.04 33.17
N LEU A 153 10.94 5.45 33.35
CA LEU A 153 11.81 5.00 34.43
C LEU A 153 11.97 6.13 35.46
N ARG A 154 11.63 5.85 36.72
CA ARG A 154 11.70 6.77 37.85
C ARG A 154 12.58 6.23 38.98
N THR A 155 13.08 7.13 39.79
CA THR A 155 13.82 6.85 41.02
C THR A 155 12.87 6.55 42.19
N ILE A 156 13.36 5.81 43.20
CA ILE A 156 12.67 5.61 44.48
C ILE A 156 13.55 6.18 45.60
N PRO A 157 13.13 7.23 46.32
CA PRO A 157 11.91 8.01 46.12
C PRO A 157 11.91 8.79 44.80
N HIS A 158 10.72 9.15 44.29
CA HIS A 158 10.57 9.86 43.02
C HIS A 158 11.13 11.29 43.13
N PHE A 159 12.26 11.56 42.48
CA PHE A 159 12.85 12.89 42.39
C PHE A 159 12.37 13.64 41.14
N CYS A 160 12.01 14.91 41.29
CA CYS A 160 11.55 15.75 40.19
C CYS A 160 12.65 15.92 39.14
N GLY A 161 12.30 15.80 37.86
CA GLY A 161 13.25 15.95 36.74
C GLY A 161 14.20 14.77 36.52
N VAL A 162 14.29 13.83 37.47
CA VAL A 162 15.18 12.65 37.38
C VAL A 162 14.38 11.43 36.92
N GLN A 163 14.04 11.40 35.64
CA GLN A 163 13.35 10.29 34.99
C GLN A 163 13.81 10.13 33.54
N ILE A 164 13.73 8.90 33.01
CA ILE A 164 13.94 8.64 31.58
C ILE A 164 12.60 8.22 30.99
N ASN A 165 12.23 8.85 29.88
CA ASN A 165 11.06 8.47 29.10
C ASN A 165 11.49 8.04 27.70
N GLN A 166 10.91 6.95 27.21
CA GLN A 166 11.21 6.43 25.88
C GLN A 166 9.97 5.82 25.25
N LEU A 167 9.70 6.18 23.99
CA LEU A 167 8.69 5.53 23.17
C LEU A 167 9.26 4.23 22.61
N TYR A 168 8.52 3.14 22.74
CA TYR A 168 8.91 1.83 22.21
C TYR A 168 7.80 1.24 21.36
N HIS A 169 8.17 0.81 20.15
CA HIS A 169 7.27 0.11 19.25
C HIS A 169 7.68 -1.36 19.18
N VAL A 170 6.76 -2.25 19.51
CA VAL A 170 7.00 -3.69 19.46
C VAL A 170 6.96 -4.14 18.01
N GLU A 171 8.08 -4.63 17.49
CA GLU A 171 8.15 -5.12 16.09
C GLU A 171 7.12 -6.23 15.84
N ALA A 172 6.39 -6.10 14.73
CA ALA A 172 5.48 -7.13 14.24
C ALA A 172 6.26 -8.28 13.57
N ARG A 173 5.64 -9.46 13.46
CA ARG A 173 6.22 -10.56 12.67
C ARG A 173 6.43 -10.11 11.23
N LYS A 174 7.57 -10.48 10.66
CA LYS A 174 7.90 -10.18 9.26
C LYS A 174 7.27 -11.21 8.33
N LEU A 175 6.32 -10.75 7.52
CA LEU A 175 5.70 -11.50 6.43
C LEU A 175 6.38 -11.10 5.12
N THR A 176 6.93 -12.06 4.39
CA THR A 176 7.49 -11.86 3.04
C THR A 176 6.62 -12.54 2.00
N TYR A 177 6.64 -12.07 0.76
CA TYR A 177 5.83 -12.62 -0.31
C TYR A 177 6.56 -12.57 -1.66
N GLN A 178 6.19 -13.49 -2.54
CA GLN A 178 6.58 -13.52 -3.94
C GLN A 178 5.34 -13.76 -4.79
N VAL A 179 5.24 -13.10 -5.94
CA VAL A 179 4.11 -13.25 -6.85
C VAL A 179 4.55 -14.09 -8.05
N ASP A 180 3.90 -15.23 -8.24
CA ASP A 180 4.06 -16.06 -9.42
C ASP A 180 2.87 -15.82 -10.36
N ARG A 181 3.09 -14.95 -11.36
CA ARG A 181 2.07 -14.58 -12.35
C ARG A 181 1.75 -15.72 -13.32
N SER A 182 2.66 -16.67 -13.55
CA SER A 182 2.47 -17.80 -14.47
C SER A 182 1.45 -18.79 -13.94
N HIS A 183 1.54 -19.08 -12.64
CA HIS A 183 0.61 -19.99 -11.96
C HIS A 183 -0.54 -19.26 -11.26
N LYS A 184 -0.57 -17.92 -11.31
CA LYS A 184 -1.51 -17.06 -10.59
C LYS A 184 -1.60 -17.37 -9.10
N VAL A 185 -0.44 -17.42 -8.44
CA VAL A 185 -0.34 -17.67 -7.00
C VAL A 185 0.55 -16.64 -6.31
N ILE A 186 0.20 -16.29 -5.08
CA ILE A 186 1.06 -15.55 -4.16
C ILE A 186 1.71 -16.56 -3.21
N LEU A 187 3.03 -16.61 -3.23
CA LEU A 187 3.84 -17.41 -2.32
C LEU A 187 4.19 -16.56 -1.09
N ALA A 188 3.49 -16.79 0.00
CA ALA A 188 3.72 -16.10 1.27
C ALA A 188 4.68 -16.90 2.15
N GLN A 189 5.68 -16.23 2.72
CA GLN A 189 6.65 -16.79 3.63
C GLN A 189 6.54 -16.11 4.99
N VAL A 190 6.26 -16.91 6.01
CA VAL A 190 6.21 -16.45 7.40
C VAL A 190 7.57 -16.77 8.02
N HIS A 191 8.36 -15.75 8.34
CA HIS A 191 9.63 -15.97 9.02
C HIS A 191 9.38 -16.36 10.49
N GLU A 192 9.87 -17.54 10.85
CA GLU A 192 9.58 -18.20 12.11
C GLU A 192 10.54 -17.75 13.22
N ALA A 193 10.00 -17.54 14.42
CA ALA A 193 10.78 -17.48 15.65
C ALA A 193 10.48 -18.78 16.42
N PRO A 194 11.49 -19.53 16.89
CA PRO A 194 11.25 -20.87 17.43
C PRO A 194 10.24 -20.82 18.58
N GLY A 195 9.27 -21.74 18.59
CA GLY A 195 8.17 -21.80 19.56
C GLY A 195 7.01 -20.86 19.24
N SER A 196 6.85 -20.47 17.97
CA SER A 196 5.80 -19.57 17.55
C SER A 196 4.38 -20.11 17.84
N LEU A 197 3.42 -19.20 18.00
CA LEU A 197 2.01 -19.54 17.79
C LEU A 197 1.71 -19.60 16.28
N ASP A 198 0.68 -20.37 15.94
CA ASP A 198 0.18 -20.50 14.57
C ASP A 198 -0.13 -19.13 13.96
N PHE A 199 -0.04 -19.03 12.64
CA PHE A 199 -0.24 -17.79 11.90
C PHE A 199 -1.32 -18.01 10.84
N TYR A 200 -2.32 -17.14 10.80
CA TYR A 200 -3.36 -17.17 9.78
C TYR A 200 -2.97 -16.28 8.61
N LEU A 201 -3.27 -16.75 7.40
CA LEU A 201 -3.07 -16.02 6.15
C LEU A 201 -4.32 -16.15 5.29
N ARG A 202 -4.72 -15.07 4.63
CA ARG A 202 -5.79 -15.07 3.62
C ARG A 202 -5.53 -14.04 2.54
N LEU A 203 -6.20 -14.22 1.41
CA LEU A 203 -6.40 -13.14 0.44
C LEU A 203 -7.76 -12.48 0.69
N CYS A 204 -7.81 -11.17 0.46
CA CYS A 204 -9.04 -10.40 0.58
C CYS A 204 -9.05 -9.21 -0.37
N LEU A 205 -10.23 -8.67 -0.61
CA LEU A 205 -10.41 -7.39 -1.30
C LEU A 205 -10.50 -6.27 -0.27
N ARG A 206 -9.60 -5.30 -0.40
CA ARG A 206 -9.55 -4.12 0.45
C ARG A 206 -10.58 -3.10 0.01
N TRP A 207 -11.61 -2.96 0.82
CA TRP A 207 -12.60 -1.89 0.74
C TRP A 207 -12.47 -1.00 1.99
N PHE A 208 -13.58 -0.75 2.69
CA PHE A 208 -13.55 -0.22 4.07
C PHE A 208 -13.06 -1.28 5.07
N THR A 209 -13.36 -2.55 4.79
CA THR A 209 -12.86 -3.71 5.50
C THR A 209 -12.31 -4.71 4.48
N CYS A 210 -11.58 -5.72 4.96
CA CYS A 210 -10.97 -6.77 4.15
C CYS A 210 -12.00 -7.89 3.94
N GLU A 211 -12.64 -7.90 2.77
CA GLU A 211 -13.66 -8.88 2.37
C GLU A 211 -13.01 -10.16 1.87
N ASP A 212 -13.39 -11.30 2.45
CA ASP A 212 -12.77 -12.60 2.20
C ASP A 212 -12.83 -13.03 0.73
N VAL A 213 -11.67 -13.29 0.12
CA VAL A 213 -11.56 -13.82 -1.24
C VAL A 213 -10.56 -14.97 -1.23
N GLY A 214 -11.07 -16.19 -1.05
CA GLY A 214 -10.29 -17.42 -1.07
C GLY A 214 -10.28 -18.14 0.27
N VAL A 215 -9.24 -18.94 0.49
CA VAL A 215 -9.14 -19.85 1.63
C VAL A 215 -8.30 -19.22 2.74
N LEU A 216 -8.80 -19.29 3.97
CA LEU A 216 -8.03 -19.00 5.16
C LEU A 216 -7.05 -20.15 5.43
N VAL A 217 -5.75 -19.88 5.34
CA VAL A 217 -4.70 -20.86 5.59
C VAL A 217 -4.13 -20.65 6.99
N ARG A 218 -4.01 -21.75 7.74
CA ARG A 218 -3.32 -21.79 9.03
C ARG A 218 -1.92 -22.36 8.85
N VAL A 219 -0.92 -21.55 9.16
CA VAL A 219 0.50 -21.91 9.14
C VAL A 219 0.91 -22.32 10.55
N THR A 220 1.24 -23.60 10.72
CA THR A 220 1.71 -24.14 11.98
C THR A 220 3.16 -23.78 12.24
N ALA A 221 3.45 -23.42 13.49
CA ALA A 221 4.71 -22.86 13.97
C ALA A 221 5.95 -23.79 14.05
N ASP A 222 5.84 -25.01 13.53
CA ASP A 222 6.92 -26.00 13.50
C ASP A 222 7.49 -26.17 12.08
N ARG A 223 7.07 -25.34 11.12
CA ARG A 223 7.45 -25.43 9.71
C ARG A 223 7.62 -24.02 9.12
N THR A 224 8.85 -23.69 8.73
CA THR A 224 9.12 -22.65 7.72
C THR A 224 8.45 -23.07 6.41
N SER A 225 7.20 -22.66 6.24
CA SER A 225 6.34 -23.11 5.16
C SER A 225 5.97 -21.92 4.28
N THR A 226 6.45 -21.99 3.04
CA THR A 226 5.93 -21.15 1.97
C THR A 226 4.50 -21.62 1.68
N VAL A 227 3.54 -20.72 1.77
CA VAL A 227 2.13 -20.98 1.48
C VAL A 227 1.78 -20.42 0.12
N SER A 228 1.17 -21.23 -0.73
CA SER A 228 0.63 -20.80 -2.02
C SER A 228 -0.84 -20.39 -1.88
N LEU A 229 -1.14 -19.14 -2.20
CA LEU A 229 -2.49 -18.59 -2.22
C LEU A 229 -2.88 -18.24 -3.67
N PRO A 230 -3.82 -18.96 -4.30
CA PRO A 230 -4.22 -18.70 -5.68
C PRO A 230 -5.10 -17.46 -5.81
N TYR A 231 -4.99 -16.76 -6.94
CA TYR A 231 -5.81 -15.59 -7.28
C TYR A 231 -6.36 -15.68 -8.71
N ASN A 232 -7.50 -15.02 -8.95
CA ASN A 232 -8.17 -15.05 -10.26
C ASN A 232 -7.71 -13.92 -11.19
N GLN A 233 -7.66 -12.70 -10.65
CA GLN A 233 -7.36 -11.45 -11.33
C GLN A 233 -6.38 -10.60 -10.52
N GLU A 234 -5.52 -9.85 -11.20
CA GLU A 234 -4.55 -8.92 -10.61
C GLU A 234 -5.26 -7.59 -10.31
N LEU A 235 -5.94 -7.54 -9.17
CA LEU A 235 -6.75 -6.40 -8.74
C LEU A 235 -5.97 -5.52 -7.75
N PRO A 236 -5.96 -4.18 -7.89
CA PRO A 236 -5.26 -3.26 -6.96
C PRO A 236 -5.64 -3.41 -5.49
N CYS A 237 -6.90 -3.74 -5.23
CA CYS A 237 -7.42 -3.95 -3.89
C CYS A 237 -7.22 -5.37 -3.38
N LEU A 238 -6.67 -6.30 -4.17
CA LEU A 238 -6.37 -7.66 -3.70
C LEU A 238 -5.14 -7.63 -2.79
N CYS A 239 -5.35 -7.98 -1.53
CA CYS A 239 -4.32 -7.91 -0.50
C CYS A 239 -4.16 -9.25 0.22
N LEU A 240 -2.91 -9.52 0.60
CA LEU A 240 -2.52 -10.56 1.53
C LEU A 240 -2.68 -10.03 2.96
N GLU A 241 -3.52 -10.70 3.75
CA GLU A 241 -3.70 -10.38 5.16
C GLU A 241 -3.22 -11.54 6.04
N GLY A 242 -2.52 -11.22 7.13
CA GLY A 242 -2.06 -12.23 8.08
C GLY A 242 -2.00 -11.76 9.53
N TRP A 243 -2.22 -12.67 10.46
CA TRP A 243 -2.20 -12.40 11.90
C TRP A 243 -1.84 -13.65 12.72
N SER A 244 -1.35 -13.46 13.94
CA SER A 244 -1.08 -14.58 14.86
C SER A 244 -2.38 -15.18 15.40
N ALA A 245 -2.37 -16.47 15.72
CA ALA A 245 -3.47 -17.19 16.38
C ALA A 245 -3.58 -16.82 17.88
N THR A 246 -3.58 -15.53 18.17
CA THR A 246 -3.82 -14.95 19.50
C THR A 246 -5.10 -14.13 19.47
N PRO A 247 -5.84 -14.07 20.59
CA PRO A 247 -6.90 -13.07 20.74
C PRO A 247 -6.36 -11.67 20.44
N ASP A 248 -7.14 -10.87 19.72
CA ASP A 248 -6.83 -9.46 19.38
C ASP A 248 -5.50 -9.25 18.64
N ALA A 249 -5.06 -10.25 17.87
CA ALA A 249 -3.86 -10.13 17.04
C ALA A 249 -4.00 -8.97 16.03
N VAL A 250 -2.96 -8.13 15.97
CA VAL A 250 -2.86 -7.11 14.93
C VAL A 250 -2.70 -7.78 13.58
N ARG A 251 -3.52 -7.36 12.63
CA ARG A 251 -3.51 -7.85 11.24
C ARG A 251 -2.49 -7.06 10.43
N ILE A 252 -1.64 -7.78 9.71
CA ILE A 252 -0.72 -7.24 8.72
C ILE A 252 -1.40 -7.38 7.37
N GLN A 253 -1.47 -6.30 6.60
CA GLN A 253 -2.06 -6.30 5.26
C GLN A 253 -1.08 -5.72 4.25
N ILE A 254 -0.88 -6.43 3.14
CA ILE A 254 0.04 -6.06 2.06
C ILE A 254 -0.71 -6.24 0.73
N CYS A 255 -0.65 -5.27 -0.18
CA CYS A 255 -1.38 -5.32 -1.46
C CYS A 255 -0.38 -5.43 -2.62
N PRO A 256 -0.11 -6.64 -3.15
CA PRO A 256 0.94 -6.85 -4.15
C PRO A 256 0.70 -6.16 -5.49
N PHE A 257 -0.58 -5.94 -5.84
CA PHE A 257 -1.02 -5.46 -7.15
C PHE A 257 -1.49 -4.01 -7.14
N GLU A 258 -1.17 -3.23 -6.10
CA GLU A 258 -1.67 -1.87 -5.90
C GLU A 258 -1.50 -0.96 -7.13
N ASN A 259 -0.47 -1.21 -7.95
CA ASN A 259 -0.18 -0.46 -9.17
C ASN A 259 -0.70 -1.10 -10.47
N ASP A 260 -1.20 -2.34 -10.45
CA ASP A 260 -1.67 -3.07 -11.62
C ASP A 260 -3.14 -2.72 -11.92
N THR A 261 -3.39 -1.79 -12.84
CA THR A 261 -4.77 -1.30 -13.14
C THR A 261 -5.44 -1.97 -14.33
N GLU A 262 -4.77 -2.86 -15.06
CA GLU A 262 -5.28 -3.45 -16.30
C GLU A 262 -6.63 -4.17 -16.11
N ALA A 263 -6.78 -4.95 -15.03
CA ALA A 263 -8.00 -5.69 -14.75
C ALA A 263 -9.23 -4.80 -14.49
N LEU A 264 -9.04 -3.53 -14.09
CA LEU A 264 -10.14 -2.59 -13.88
C LEU A 264 -10.86 -2.24 -15.19
N TRP A 265 -10.16 -2.31 -16.31
CA TRP A 265 -10.67 -1.94 -17.63
C TRP A 265 -11.54 -3.02 -18.27
N ASP A 266 -11.41 -4.27 -17.81
CA ASP A 266 -12.22 -5.38 -18.28
C ASP A 266 -13.71 -5.25 -17.88
N ALA A 267 -14.01 -4.38 -16.91
CA ALA A 267 -15.37 -4.10 -16.46
C ALA A 267 -16.11 -3.05 -17.31
N ILE A 268 -15.50 -2.51 -18.38
CA ILE A 268 -16.21 -1.62 -19.30
C ILE A 268 -17.27 -2.41 -20.08
N GLN A 269 -18.52 -1.96 -20.02
CA GLN A 269 -19.65 -2.59 -20.71
C GLN A 269 -20.41 -1.55 -21.53
N TYR A 270 -20.67 -1.89 -22.80
CA TYR A 270 -21.58 -1.13 -23.66
C TYR A 270 -22.88 -1.90 -23.84
N HIS A 271 -24.01 -1.23 -23.58
CA HIS A 271 -25.35 -1.77 -23.77
C HIS A 271 -25.97 -1.16 -25.04
N PRO A 272 -26.06 -1.92 -26.16
CA PRO A 272 -26.54 -1.39 -27.42
C PRO A 272 -27.98 -0.88 -27.38
N GLY A 273 -28.86 -1.57 -26.63
CA GLY A 273 -30.29 -1.22 -26.55
C GLY A 273 -30.57 0.15 -25.92
N SER A 274 -29.76 0.56 -24.95
CA SER A 274 -29.86 1.87 -24.29
C SER A 274 -28.77 2.85 -24.73
N GLN A 275 -27.92 2.46 -25.69
CA GLN A 275 -26.72 3.18 -26.11
C GLN A 275 -25.88 3.67 -24.91
N ALA A 276 -25.78 2.84 -23.86
CA ALA A 276 -25.15 3.24 -22.61
C ALA A 276 -23.78 2.59 -22.45
N LEU A 277 -22.77 3.40 -22.13
CA LEU A 277 -21.45 2.92 -21.74
C LEU A 277 -21.34 3.01 -20.23
N SER A 278 -21.07 1.90 -19.56
CA SER A 278 -20.86 1.86 -18.11
C SER A 278 -19.52 1.26 -17.75
N TRP A 279 -18.95 1.76 -16.65
CA TRP A 279 -17.72 1.25 -16.07
C TRP A 279 -17.90 1.14 -14.56
N GLU A 280 -17.73 -0.07 -14.03
CA GLU A 280 -17.84 -0.39 -12.61
C GLU A 280 -16.58 -1.14 -12.19
N PRO A 281 -15.56 -0.43 -11.66
CA PRO A 281 -14.30 -1.06 -11.29
C PRO A 281 -14.52 -2.05 -10.13
N ALA A 282 -13.88 -3.22 -10.21
CA ALA A 282 -13.95 -4.26 -9.17
C ALA A 282 -13.26 -3.84 -7.84
N CYS A 283 -12.51 -2.73 -7.86
CA CYS A 283 -11.84 -2.16 -6.69
C CYS A 283 -12.27 -0.72 -6.44
N PRO A 284 -12.29 -0.26 -5.18
CA PRO A 284 -12.51 1.14 -4.87
C PRO A 284 -11.33 1.96 -5.38
N VAL A 285 -11.61 2.90 -6.28
CA VAL A 285 -10.62 3.82 -6.84
C VAL A 285 -11.08 5.25 -6.68
N SER A 286 -10.14 6.14 -6.36
CA SER A 286 -10.40 7.56 -6.15
C SER A 286 -9.89 8.36 -7.33
N GLY A 287 -10.77 9.06 -8.02
CA GLY A 287 -10.40 9.88 -9.17
C GLY A 287 -11.58 10.34 -9.99
N HIS A 288 -11.30 10.72 -11.24
CA HIS A 288 -12.31 11.13 -12.20
C HIS A 288 -12.18 10.28 -13.46
N VAL A 289 -13.31 10.02 -14.09
CA VAL A 289 -13.38 9.38 -15.39
C VAL A 289 -14.03 10.34 -16.37
N SER A 290 -13.53 10.37 -17.60
CA SER A 290 -14.07 11.16 -18.68
C SER A 290 -14.04 10.37 -20.00
N LEU A 291 -14.91 10.75 -20.92
CA LEU A 291 -14.82 10.29 -22.29
C LEU A 291 -13.85 11.19 -23.03
N CYS A 292 -13.01 10.61 -23.87
CA CYS A 292 -12.06 11.37 -24.66
C CYS A 292 -11.99 10.84 -26.10
N TRP A 293 -11.66 11.74 -27.00
CA TRP A 293 -11.44 11.44 -28.41
C TRP A 293 -9.95 11.27 -28.68
N HIS A 294 -9.60 10.13 -29.26
CA HIS A 294 -8.24 9.75 -29.59
C HIS A 294 -8.09 9.57 -31.11
N PRO A 295 -7.67 10.60 -31.85
CA PRO A 295 -7.67 10.56 -33.32
C PRO A 295 -6.68 9.54 -33.88
N ARG A 296 -5.50 9.43 -33.28
CA ARG A 296 -4.44 8.48 -33.70
C ARG A 296 -3.62 7.96 -32.50
N PRO A 297 -3.11 6.71 -32.57
CA PRO A 297 -2.14 6.20 -31.60
C PRO A 297 -0.96 7.15 -31.42
N GLY A 298 -0.70 7.58 -30.19
CA GLY A 298 0.38 8.50 -29.84
C GLY A 298 0.00 9.99 -29.80
N THR A 299 -1.26 10.34 -30.07
CA THR A 299 -1.77 11.71 -29.86
C THR A 299 -2.43 11.86 -28.48
N HIS A 300 -2.51 13.09 -27.96
CA HIS A 300 -3.22 13.34 -26.70
C HIS A 300 -4.72 13.07 -26.85
N CYS A 301 -5.31 12.36 -25.89
CA CYS A 301 -6.75 12.13 -25.88
C CYS A 301 -7.48 13.40 -25.41
N GLN A 302 -8.29 13.98 -26.29
CA GLN A 302 -9.00 15.23 -26.04
C GLN A 302 -10.30 14.93 -25.30
N GLU A 303 -10.45 15.47 -24.10
CA GLU A 303 -11.64 15.22 -23.26
C GLU A 303 -12.91 15.78 -23.91
N LEU A 304 -13.99 15.00 -23.92
CA LEU A 304 -15.29 15.45 -24.40
C LEU A 304 -15.95 16.34 -23.34
N GLU A 305 -16.55 17.44 -23.78
CA GLU A 305 -17.29 18.37 -22.92
C GLU A 305 -18.39 17.64 -22.13
N HIS A 306 -18.59 18.07 -20.87
CA HIS A 306 -19.57 17.50 -19.93
C HIS A 306 -19.43 16.01 -19.61
N SER A 307 -18.35 15.34 -20.05
CA SER A 307 -18.12 13.92 -19.79
C SER A 307 -17.43 13.65 -18.44
N ARG A 308 -16.81 14.64 -17.81
CA ARG A 308 -16.11 14.44 -16.53
C ARG A 308 -17.06 14.00 -15.42
N ARG A 309 -16.77 12.88 -14.76
CA ARG A 309 -17.54 12.33 -13.62
C ARG A 309 -16.59 11.86 -12.50
N PRO A 310 -16.91 12.10 -11.22
CA PRO A 310 -16.17 11.51 -10.11
C PRO A 310 -16.43 9.99 -10.05
N VAL A 311 -15.41 9.22 -9.70
CA VAL A 311 -15.52 7.76 -9.54
C VAL A 311 -15.80 7.46 -8.07
N GLN A 312 -17.02 7.03 -7.77
CA GLN A 312 -17.43 6.56 -6.43
C GLN A 312 -17.86 5.09 -6.45
N SER A 313 -18.45 4.65 -7.56
CA SER A 313 -18.89 3.28 -7.81
C SER A 313 -19.01 3.08 -9.32
N ARG A 314 -20.19 2.71 -9.82
CA ARG A 314 -20.52 2.60 -11.23
C ARG A 314 -20.69 3.98 -11.85
N VAL A 315 -19.98 4.23 -12.96
CA VAL A 315 -20.18 5.41 -13.80
C VAL A 315 -20.88 4.99 -15.09
N GLN A 316 -21.87 5.77 -15.52
CA GLN A 316 -22.64 5.50 -16.72
C GLN A 316 -22.78 6.75 -17.59
N TYR A 317 -22.57 6.57 -18.89
CA TYR A 317 -22.81 7.53 -19.95
C TYR A 317 -23.96 7.01 -20.82
N LEU A 318 -24.95 7.86 -21.08
CA LEU A 318 -26.11 7.53 -21.91
C LEU A 318 -25.97 8.18 -23.30
N LEU A 319 -26.61 7.59 -24.31
CA LEU A 319 -26.54 8.05 -25.71
C LEU A 319 -25.10 8.25 -26.17
N VAL A 320 -24.30 7.18 -26.06
CA VAL A 320 -22.90 7.13 -26.48
C VAL A 320 -22.80 6.52 -27.87
N ASP A 321 -22.19 7.25 -28.80
CA ASP A 321 -21.90 6.78 -30.14
C ASP A 321 -20.65 5.88 -30.14
N PRO A 322 -20.78 4.60 -30.51
CA PRO A 322 -19.70 3.65 -30.34
C PRO A 322 -18.72 3.72 -31.53
N GLN A 323 -17.69 4.53 -31.36
CA GLN A 323 -16.65 4.77 -32.37
C GLN A 323 -15.25 4.32 -31.91
N PRO A 324 -14.39 3.80 -32.82
CA PRO A 324 -13.05 3.33 -32.45
C PRO A 324 -12.15 4.40 -31.84
N GLN A 325 -12.38 5.68 -32.16
CA GLN A 325 -11.65 6.82 -31.59
C GLN A 325 -12.20 7.27 -30.23
N LEU A 326 -13.32 6.72 -29.76
CA LEU A 326 -13.89 7.03 -28.46
C LEU A 326 -13.23 6.17 -27.39
N CYS A 327 -12.65 6.82 -26.39
CA CYS A 327 -11.93 6.17 -25.31
C CYS A 327 -12.41 6.66 -23.94
N LEU A 328 -12.20 5.84 -22.93
CA LEU A 328 -12.43 6.17 -21.53
C LEU A 328 -11.08 6.54 -20.91
N LYS A 329 -11.02 7.69 -20.23
CA LYS A 329 -9.83 8.16 -19.52
C LYS A 329 -10.12 8.20 -18.03
N PHE A 330 -9.33 7.46 -17.24
CA PHE A 330 -9.35 7.51 -15.79
C PHE A 330 -8.15 8.31 -15.30
N SER A 331 -8.38 9.32 -14.48
CA SER A 331 -7.34 10.21 -13.96
C SER A 331 -7.42 10.30 -12.44
N THR A 332 -6.27 10.11 -11.80
CA THR A 332 -6.03 10.32 -10.36
C THR A 332 -5.19 11.58 -10.18
N ASN A 333 -4.81 11.90 -8.93
CA ASN A 333 -3.95 13.05 -8.65
C ASN A 333 -2.50 12.87 -9.17
N LEU A 334 -2.07 11.62 -9.43
CA LEU A 334 -0.69 11.28 -9.76
C LEU A 334 -0.53 10.75 -11.19
N SER A 335 -1.56 10.13 -11.75
CA SER A 335 -1.47 9.40 -13.01
C SER A 335 -2.81 9.34 -13.74
N PHE A 336 -2.75 9.01 -15.04
CA PHE A 336 -3.94 8.76 -15.86
C PHE A 336 -3.73 7.55 -16.76
N TRP A 337 -4.82 6.92 -17.15
CA TRP A 337 -4.86 5.74 -18.01
C TRP A 337 -6.02 5.88 -19.00
N ILE A 338 -5.84 5.32 -20.19
CA ILE A 338 -6.79 5.44 -21.30
C ILE A 338 -7.06 4.05 -21.88
N ARG A 339 -8.34 3.72 -22.09
CA ARG A 339 -8.77 2.50 -22.77
C ARG A 339 -9.84 2.81 -23.82
N CYS A 340 -9.66 2.31 -25.04
CA CYS A 340 -10.59 2.50 -26.14
C CYS A 340 -11.44 1.24 -26.34
N PRO A 341 -12.67 1.16 -25.78
CA PRO A 341 -13.46 -0.08 -25.78
C PRO A 341 -13.87 -0.54 -27.18
N PHE A 342 -13.98 0.38 -28.14
CA PHE A 342 -14.45 0.11 -29.50
C PHE A 342 -13.31 -0.05 -30.52
N GLU A 343 -12.04 0.02 -30.12
CA GLU A 343 -10.90 -0.07 -31.04
C GLU A 343 -10.87 -1.39 -31.82
N ARG A 344 -11.28 -2.49 -31.18
CA ARG A 344 -11.32 -3.84 -31.77
C ARG A 344 -12.66 -4.18 -32.43
N TRP A 345 -13.62 -3.25 -32.49
CA TRP A 345 -14.89 -3.51 -33.16
C TRP A 345 -14.72 -3.57 -34.67
N ARG A 346 -15.10 -4.71 -35.26
CA ARG A 346 -14.90 -5.01 -36.69
C ARG A 346 -15.69 -4.08 -37.61
N SER A 347 -16.81 -3.53 -37.13
CA SER A 347 -17.66 -2.61 -37.88
C SER A 347 -18.11 -1.47 -36.96
N PRO A 348 -17.60 -0.23 -37.11
CA PRO A 348 -18.14 0.93 -36.40
C PRO A 348 -19.61 1.15 -36.80
N ALA A 349 -20.41 1.72 -35.89
CA ALA A 349 -21.85 1.91 -36.10
C ALA A 349 -22.16 2.74 -37.34
N TRP A 350 -21.27 3.67 -37.67
CA TRP A 350 -21.29 4.45 -38.90
C TRP A 350 -19.86 4.69 -39.44
N LYS A 351 -19.75 5.03 -40.73
CA LYS A 351 -18.48 5.35 -41.40
C LYS A 351 -18.63 6.56 -42.31
N MET A 352 -17.66 7.47 -42.26
CA MET A 352 -17.45 8.52 -43.25
C MET A 352 -16.54 8.01 -44.38
N MET A 353 -16.95 8.24 -45.62
CA MET A 353 -16.13 8.01 -46.82
C MET A 353 -16.15 9.22 -47.72
N VAL A 354 -15.07 9.43 -48.46
CA VAL A 354 -14.97 10.49 -49.46
C VAL A 354 -15.01 9.86 -50.84
N GLN A 355 -16.01 10.23 -51.63
CA GLN A 355 -16.17 9.82 -53.02
C GLN A 355 -15.91 11.04 -53.91
N GLN A 356 -15.10 10.84 -54.96
CA GLN A 356 -14.85 11.89 -55.94
C GLN A 356 -15.85 11.78 -57.10
N ALA A 357 -16.48 12.89 -57.45
CA ALA A 357 -17.22 12.98 -58.69
C ALA A 357 -16.25 13.00 -59.89
N PRO A 358 -16.57 12.33 -61.01
CA PRO A 358 -15.70 12.25 -62.20
C PRO A 358 -15.50 13.59 -62.93
N SER A 359 -16.31 14.62 -62.64
CA SER A 359 -16.12 16.00 -63.07
C SER A 359 -15.75 16.87 -61.86
N GLN A 360 -14.74 17.74 -62.03
CA GLN A 360 -14.20 18.64 -61.00
C GLN A 360 -15.29 19.27 -60.11
N SER A 361 -15.05 19.28 -58.79
CA SER A 361 -15.80 20.01 -57.73
C SER A 361 -17.33 19.91 -57.81
N PRO A 362 -18.03 19.29 -56.83
CA PRO A 362 -17.61 19.13 -55.42
C PRO A 362 -17.08 17.73 -55.03
N ILE A 363 -16.39 17.66 -53.89
CA ILE A 363 -16.02 16.41 -53.21
C ILE A 363 -17.23 15.92 -52.42
N ARG A 364 -17.67 14.67 -52.65
CA ARG A 364 -18.81 14.09 -51.96
C ARG A 364 -18.36 13.32 -50.73
N VAL A 365 -18.70 13.80 -49.55
CA VAL A 365 -18.55 13.06 -48.29
C VAL A 365 -19.82 12.26 -48.08
N THR A 366 -19.71 10.95 -47.88
CA THR A 366 -20.84 10.04 -47.63
C THR A 366 -20.73 9.42 -46.25
N PHE A 367 -21.82 9.46 -45.49
CA PHE A 367 -21.96 8.88 -44.16
C PHE A 367 -22.83 7.64 -44.26
N PHE A 368 -22.27 6.48 -43.92
CA PHE A 368 -22.99 5.21 -43.90
C PHE A 368 -23.32 4.86 -42.46
N SER A 369 -24.60 4.74 -42.12
CA SER A 369 -25.02 4.35 -40.77
C SER A 369 -25.89 3.10 -40.81
N SER A 370 -25.67 2.20 -39.83
CA SER A 370 -26.47 0.99 -39.65
C SER A 370 -27.80 1.24 -38.93
N SER A 371 -27.97 2.43 -38.34
CA SER A 371 -29.19 2.91 -37.67
C SER A 371 -29.50 4.35 -38.08
N PRO A 372 -30.75 4.85 -37.90
CA PRO A 372 -31.05 6.28 -38.04
C PRO A 372 -30.07 7.12 -37.21
N ALA A 373 -29.51 8.17 -37.81
CA ALA A 373 -28.50 9.03 -37.19
C ALA A 373 -28.54 10.43 -37.82
N HIS A 374 -28.23 11.46 -37.02
CA HIS A 374 -28.08 12.83 -37.49
C HIS A 374 -26.62 13.24 -37.44
N PHE A 375 -26.14 13.92 -38.48
CA PHE A 375 -24.74 14.35 -38.60
C PHE A 375 -24.65 15.88 -38.76
N GLN A 376 -23.57 16.49 -38.27
CA GLN A 376 -23.31 17.91 -38.50
C GLN A 376 -22.65 18.12 -39.87
N GLY A 377 -23.17 19.05 -40.66
CA GLY A 377 -22.92 19.22 -42.11
C GLY A 377 -24.19 19.51 -42.94
N GLU A 378 -25.34 19.61 -42.26
CA GLU A 378 -26.70 19.80 -42.78
C GLU A 378 -27.15 18.67 -43.71
N LEU A 379 -27.84 17.66 -43.15
CA LEU A 379 -28.93 16.88 -43.77
C LEU A 379 -29.47 15.85 -42.76
N THR A 380 -30.79 15.83 -42.58
CA THR A 380 -31.53 14.71 -41.97
C THR A 380 -31.60 13.57 -42.99
N ALA A 381 -31.24 12.35 -42.62
CA ALA A 381 -31.29 11.21 -43.53
C ALA A 381 -32.10 10.05 -42.94
N GLU A 382 -33.11 9.62 -43.69
CA GLU A 382 -33.58 8.23 -43.72
C GLU A 382 -33.50 7.75 -45.19
N PRO A 383 -32.98 6.56 -45.56
CA PRO A 383 -31.99 5.64 -44.94
C PRO A 383 -30.65 5.61 -45.74
N PRO A 384 -29.78 4.58 -45.61
CA PRO A 384 -28.62 4.49 -44.73
C PRO A 384 -27.43 5.41 -45.09
N VAL A 385 -27.60 6.33 -46.04
CA VAL A 385 -26.52 7.14 -46.59
C VAL A 385 -26.91 8.62 -46.61
N ALA A 386 -26.21 9.44 -45.81
CA ALA A 386 -26.24 10.90 -45.94
C ALA A 386 -25.03 11.35 -46.77
N PHE A 387 -25.13 12.43 -47.54
CA PHE A 387 -23.98 12.99 -48.24
C PHE A 387 -23.93 14.51 -48.16
N VAL A 388 -22.71 15.05 -48.11
CA VAL A 388 -22.42 16.48 -48.10
C VAL A 388 -21.40 16.75 -49.21
N ASP A 389 -21.73 17.68 -50.09
CA ASP A 389 -20.85 18.10 -51.19
C ASP A 389 -20.05 19.33 -50.74
N ILE A 390 -18.73 19.19 -50.64
CA ILE A 390 -17.82 20.25 -50.16
C ILE A 390 -17.02 20.82 -51.35
N PRO A 391 -16.86 22.15 -51.48
CA PRO A 391 -16.02 22.77 -52.50
C PRO A 391 -14.59 22.22 -52.45
N GLY A 392 -14.07 21.79 -53.61
CA GLY A 392 -12.77 21.12 -53.68
C GLY A 392 -11.59 22.04 -53.38
N ASP A 393 -11.73 23.33 -53.67
CA ASP A 393 -10.75 24.39 -53.41
C ASP A 393 -10.45 24.60 -51.92
N GLU A 394 -11.41 24.34 -51.03
CA GLU A 394 -11.23 24.43 -49.57
C GLU A 394 -10.60 23.16 -48.96
N VAL A 395 -10.81 22.01 -49.60
CA VAL A 395 -10.50 20.67 -49.03
C VAL A 395 -9.20 20.06 -49.59
N CYS A 396 -8.74 20.52 -50.75
CA CYS A 396 -7.58 19.96 -51.46
C CYS A 396 -6.22 20.56 -51.04
N ALA A 397 -6.18 21.41 -50.01
CA ALA A 397 -4.92 21.91 -49.46
C ALA A 397 -4.23 20.85 -48.58
N PRO A 398 -2.89 20.73 -48.62
CA PRO A 398 -2.15 19.82 -47.77
C PRO A 398 -2.34 20.18 -46.29
N GLY A 399 -2.64 19.19 -45.45
CA GLY A 399 -2.93 19.40 -44.03
C GLY A 399 -4.40 19.68 -43.71
N THR A 400 -5.30 19.71 -44.71
CA THR A 400 -6.74 19.82 -44.46
C THR A 400 -7.34 18.46 -44.06
N CYS A 401 -8.20 18.48 -43.03
CA CYS A 401 -8.91 17.30 -42.56
C CYS A 401 -10.42 17.55 -42.49
N ILE A 402 -11.19 16.60 -42.99
CA ILE A 402 -12.65 16.57 -42.84
C ILE A 402 -12.97 15.81 -41.56
N GLN A 403 -13.85 16.38 -40.73
CA GLN A 403 -14.38 15.75 -39.53
C GLN A 403 -15.88 15.57 -39.65
N GLY A 404 -16.38 14.45 -39.14
CA GLY A 404 -17.81 14.19 -39.01
C GLY A 404 -18.11 13.52 -37.67
N TRP A 405 -19.26 13.82 -37.09
CA TRP A 405 -19.75 13.23 -35.83
C TRP A 405 -21.26 13.23 -35.81
N ARG A 406 -21.83 12.42 -34.91
CA ARG A 406 -23.28 12.36 -34.70
C ARG A 406 -23.75 13.45 -33.75
N THR A 407 -24.91 14.01 -34.04
CA THR A 407 -25.56 15.07 -33.24
C THR A 407 -26.81 14.58 -32.51
N ASP A 408 -27.31 13.40 -32.84
CA ASP A 408 -28.46 12.77 -32.17
C ASP A 408 -28.11 12.03 -30.87
N VAL A 409 -26.85 12.11 -30.46
CA VAL A 409 -26.29 11.46 -29.27
C VAL A 409 -25.67 12.51 -28.33
N HIS A 410 -25.50 12.18 -27.05
CA HIS A 410 -24.86 13.09 -26.10
C HIS A 410 -23.33 13.08 -26.20
N PHE A 411 -22.75 11.92 -26.53
CA PHE A 411 -21.30 11.75 -26.62
C PHE A 411 -20.94 11.09 -27.94
N SER A 412 -20.34 11.87 -28.85
CA SER A 412 -19.80 11.39 -30.12
C SER A 412 -18.33 11.81 -30.26
N ALA A 413 -17.49 10.87 -30.65
CA ALA A 413 -16.13 11.14 -31.06
C ALA A 413 -16.11 11.39 -32.57
N PRO A 414 -15.46 12.47 -33.06
CA PRO A 414 -15.42 12.74 -34.49
C PRO A 414 -14.54 11.73 -35.22
N GLN A 415 -15.01 11.27 -36.38
CA GLN A 415 -14.18 10.59 -37.36
C GLN A 415 -13.46 11.65 -38.20
N GLN A 416 -12.14 11.49 -38.39
CA GLN A 416 -11.32 12.43 -39.14
C GLN A 416 -10.66 11.76 -40.34
N LEU A 417 -10.77 12.40 -41.51
CA LEU A 417 -10.10 12.01 -42.75
C LEU A 417 -9.23 13.18 -43.22
N CYS A 418 -7.92 12.98 -43.26
CA CYS A 418 -6.95 14.00 -43.67
C CYS A 418 -6.39 13.72 -45.07
N ASP A 419 -5.95 14.78 -45.74
CA ASP A 419 -5.26 14.74 -47.03
C ASP A 419 -6.04 13.94 -48.10
N PRO A 420 -7.30 14.33 -48.41
CA PRO A 420 -8.05 13.69 -49.46
C PRO A 420 -7.31 13.82 -50.80
N LYS A 421 -7.19 12.71 -51.53
CA LYS A 421 -6.40 12.63 -52.79
C LYS A 421 -7.03 13.47 -53.90
N CYS A 422 -6.68 14.75 -54.02
CA CYS A 422 -7.23 15.60 -55.07
C CYS A 422 -6.47 15.51 -56.40
N TYR A 423 -7.20 15.28 -57.50
CA TYR A 423 -6.63 15.39 -58.84
C TYR A 423 -6.64 16.85 -59.30
N LEU A 424 -5.59 17.59 -58.97
CA LEU A 424 -5.33 18.89 -59.58
C LEU A 424 -4.87 18.65 -61.02
N LYS A 425 -5.67 19.07 -62.01
CA LYS A 425 -5.17 19.20 -63.39
C LYS A 425 -4.04 20.23 -63.33
N MET A 426 -2.80 19.80 -63.56
CA MET A 426 -1.72 20.72 -63.91
C MET A 426 -2.17 21.47 -65.16
N ALA A 427 -2.49 22.76 -65.00
CA ALA A 427 -2.66 23.65 -66.12
C ALA A 427 -1.36 23.63 -66.93
N LYS A 428 -1.42 23.09 -68.15
CA LYS A 428 -0.32 23.19 -69.12
C LYS A 428 0.01 24.68 -69.27
N ARG A 429 1.24 25.06 -68.90
CA ARG A 429 1.83 26.34 -69.29
C ARG A 429 2.07 26.39 -70.79
#